data_AF-A0A7W3Y6K0-F1
#
_entry.id   AF-A0A7W3Y6K0-F1
#
_cell.length_a   1.000
_cell.length_b   1.000
_cell.length_c   1.000
_cell.angle_alpha   90.00
_cell.angle_beta   90.00
_cell.angle_gamma   90.00
#
_symmetry.space_group_name_H-M   'P 1'
#
loop_
_entity.id
_entity.type
_entity.pdbx_description
1 polymer ?
#
loop_
_entity_poly.entity_id
_entity_poly.type
_entity_poly.pdbx_seq_one_letter_code
_entity_poly.pdbx_strand_id
1 'polypeptide(L)'
;MTDASESPPSAALAAFMRGVERRAAVLAELQAGDAAAGDAAVEAALYAFRAEADRRPMSQWPLCFWSGLLADPALQRRVAVAIPLAASDRLAELGNGPRAAVLLRLAAGLTEDEASQVLGVTIAGYRLALARAVAEDGTGVGQQEAWQRLRDEVQMRIRLLPPPRMSHLARVRESALHGERPAGTPAAPQAASGAAGGPLRARRGAEPSRPHVGLRRLLWALLVLCILAFGATFWWPFPGFDPLGLSKGSWARSAPGIGEVRVEPLGAPEAAASNYDAATALLLHPDFDLLADPQGAEVATGMDFYSWLVADGADAPDAMLPPLESGSGSGADDPPADTPPGPIDDTVHDDATL
;
A
#
# COMPACT_ATOMS: atom_id res chain seq x y z
N MET A 1 -1.60 39.01 -42.92
CA MET A 1 -1.84 37.68 -42.31
C MET A 1 -0.51 36.98 -42.23
N THR A 2 -0.17 36.41 -41.08
CA THR A 2 0.98 35.53 -40.91
C THR A 2 0.44 34.11 -40.80
N ASP A 3 0.64 33.30 -41.84
CA ASP A 3 0.35 31.88 -41.77
C ASP A 3 1.33 31.24 -40.77
N ALA A 4 0.82 30.93 -39.57
CA ALA A 4 1.56 30.13 -38.62
C ALA A 4 1.67 28.72 -39.23
N SER A 5 2.84 28.40 -39.79
CA SER A 5 3.09 27.10 -40.39
C SER A 5 2.92 26.02 -39.32
N GLU A 6 1.83 25.24 -39.40
CA GLU A 6 1.60 24.12 -38.51
C GLU A 6 2.72 23.09 -38.71
N SER A 7 3.67 23.07 -37.78
CA SER A 7 4.73 22.07 -37.78
C SER A 7 4.10 20.67 -37.70
N PRO A 8 4.44 19.76 -38.63
CA PRO A 8 3.81 18.45 -38.69
C PRO A 8 4.01 17.70 -37.36
N PRO A 9 3.00 16.96 -36.87
CA PRO A 9 3.05 16.32 -35.57
C PRO A 9 4.23 15.37 -35.48
N SER A 10 4.96 15.43 -34.35
CA SER A 10 6.18 14.64 -34.15
C SER A 10 5.92 13.14 -34.37
N ALA A 11 6.72 12.51 -35.22
CA ALA A 11 6.60 11.08 -35.52
C ALA A 11 6.75 10.21 -34.24
N ALA A 12 7.55 10.66 -33.27
CA ALA A 12 7.68 10.02 -31.96
C ALA A 12 6.38 10.10 -31.15
N LEU A 13 5.68 11.24 -31.19
CA LEU A 13 4.38 11.43 -30.53
C LEU A 13 3.30 10.55 -31.17
N ALA A 14 3.25 10.50 -32.50
CA ALA A 14 2.32 9.64 -33.22
C ALA A 14 2.58 8.14 -32.95
N ALA A 15 3.85 7.72 -32.85
CA ALA A 15 4.24 6.37 -32.48
C ALA A 15 3.87 6.04 -31.02
N PHE A 16 4.11 6.96 -30.08
CA PHE A 16 3.72 6.79 -28.67
C PHE A 16 2.20 6.63 -28.51
N MET A 17 1.41 7.53 -29.10
CA MET A 17 -0.06 7.48 -29.00
C MET A 17 -0.62 6.17 -29.57
N ARG A 18 -0.09 5.71 -30.72
CA ARG A 18 -0.39 4.40 -31.31
C ARG A 18 0.03 3.22 -30.41
N GLY A 19 1.15 3.38 -29.68
CA GLY A 19 1.64 2.39 -28.73
C GLY A 19 0.82 2.26 -27.44
N VAL A 20 0.02 3.27 -27.07
CA VAL A 20 -0.85 3.23 -25.88
C VAL A 20 -2.32 2.96 -26.21
N GLU A 21 -2.83 3.30 -27.40
CA GLU A 21 -4.27 3.34 -27.73
C GLU A 21 -5.04 2.05 -27.33
N ARG A 22 -4.52 0.85 -27.64
CA ARG A 22 -5.15 -0.43 -27.27
C ARG A 22 -5.15 -0.70 -25.77
N ARG A 23 -4.04 -0.39 -25.09
CA ARG A 23 -3.88 -0.60 -23.64
C ARG A 23 -4.77 0.37 -22.86
N ALA A 24 -4.86 1.61 -23.34
CA ALA A 24 -5.71 2.65 -22.79
C ALA A 24 -7.20 2.27 -22.89
N ALA A 25 -7.65 1.80 -24.06
CA ALA A 25 -9.03 1.37 -24.28
C ALA A 25 -9.46 0.24 -23.33
N VAL A 26 -8.64 -0.80 -23.19
CA VAL A 26 -8.95 -1.93 -22.29
C VAL A 26 -8.87 -1.52 -20.81
N LEU A 27 -7.87 -0.72 -20.42
CA LEU A 27 -7.79 -0.20 -19.05
C LEU A 27 -9.01 0.66 -18.70
N ALA A 28 -9.43 1.56 -19.60
CA ALA A 28 -10.56 2.45 -19.37
C ALA A 28 -11.91 1.69 -19.35
N GLU A 29 -12.10 0.74 -20.27
CA GLU A 29 -13.27 -0.18 -20.30
C GLU A 29 -13.41 -0.97 -19.00
N LEU A 30 -12.33 -1.59 -18.51
CA LEU A 30 -12.36 -2.40 -17.29
C LEU A 30 -12.47 -1.54 -16.02
N GLN A 31 -11.89 -0.34 -16.02
CA GLN A 31 -12.00 0.59 -14.90
C GLN A 31 -13.42 1.16 -14.76
N ALA A 32 -14.01 1.63 -15.87
CA ALA A 32 -15.36 2.19 -15.92
C ALA A 32 -16.47 1.12 -15.84
N GLY A 33 -16.20 -0.09 -16.30
CA GLY A 33 -17.21 -1.14 -16.45
C GLY A 33 -18.07 -1.04 -17.72
N ASP A 34 -17.77 -0.09 -18.61
CA ASP A 34 -18.42 0.15 -19.90
C ASP A 34 -17.38 0.56 -20.96
N ALA A 35 -17.53 0.02 -22.16
CA ALA A 35 -16.66 0.30 -23.29
C ALA A 35 -16.86 1.70 -23.87
N ALA A 36 -18.08 2.27 -23.85
CA ALA A 36 -18.34 3.59 -24.43
C ALA A 36 -17.80 4.72 -23.52
N ALA A 37 -18.02 4.63 -22.21
CA ALA A 37 -17.39 5.50 -21.22
C ALA A 37 -15.85 5.36 -21.22
N GLY A 38 -15.34 4.14 -21.41
CA GLY A 38 -13.91 3.88 -21.55
C GLY A 38 -13.28 4.56 -22.77
N ASP A 39 -13.85 4.35 -23.96
CA ASP A 39 -13.36 4.96 -25.21
C ASP A 39 -13.43 6.50 -25.15
N ALA A 40 -14.48 7.08 -24.54
CA ALA A 40 -14.61 8.52 -24.35
C ALA A 40 -13.55 9.12 -23.41
N ALA A 41 -13.19 8.41 -22.32
CA ALA A 41 -12.10 8.83 -21.44
C ALA A 41 -10.72 8.76 -22.15
N VAL A 42 -10.52 7.77 -23.02
CA VAL A 42 -9.31 7.68 -23.87
C VAL A 42 -9.26 8.83 -24.89
N GLU A 43 -10.39 9.20 -25.50
CA GLU A 43 -10.48 10.36 -26.37
C GLU A 43 -10.09 11.65 -25.63
N ALA A 44 -10.67 11.89 -24.44
CA ALA A 44 -10.33 13.03 -23.60
C ALA A 44 -8.83 13.06 -23.23
N ALA A 45 -8.26 11.91 -22.85
CA ALA A 45 -6.86 11.76 -22.50
C ALA A 45 -5.91 12.02 -23.69
N LEU A 46 -6.25 11.58 -24.91
CA LEU A 46 -5.45 11.82 -26.11
C LEU A 46 -5.35 13.32 -26.45
N TYR A 47 -6.47 14.07 -26.41
CA TYR A 47 -6.44 15.53 -26.62
C TYR A 47 -5.82 16.31 -25.44
N ALA A 48 -5.90 15.80 -24.22
CA ALA A 48 -5.22 16.40 -23.07
C ALA A 48 -3.70 16.22 -23.19
N PHE A 49 -3.26 15.00 -23.48
CA PHE A 49 -1.86 14.63 -23.64
C PHE A 49 -1.19 15.38 -24.81
N ARG A 50 -1.84 15.52 -25.98
CA ARG A 50 -1.32 16.32 -27.11
C ARG A 50 -0.86 17.72 -26.67
N ALA A 51 -1.63 18.37 -25.80
CA ALA A 51 -1.40 19.76 -25.39
C ALA A 51 -0.27 19.92 -24.36
N GLU A 52 0.15 18.83 -23.70
CA GLU A 52 1.22 18.80 -22.69
C GLU A 52 2.50 18.14 -23.21
N ALA A 53 2.42 17.25 -24.21
CA ALA A 53 3.54 16.46 -24.73
C ALA A 53 4.76 17.30 -25.14
N ASP A 54 4.54 18.45 -25.80
CA ASP A 54 5.62 19.35 -26.25
C ASP A 54 6.34 20.07 -25.08
N ARG A 55 5.79 20.01 -23.87
CA ARG A 55 6.38 20.59 -22.64
C ARG A 55 7.12 19.57 -21.79
N ARG A 56 7.09 18.27 -22.17
CA ARG A 56 7.58 17.15 -21.37
C ARG A 56 8.62 16.33 -22.14
N PRO A 57 9.73 15.92 -21.50
CA PRO A 57 10.66 15.00 -22.12
C PRO A 57 9.96 13.66 -22.39
N MET A 58 10.35 12.98 -23.46
CA MET A 58 9.71 11.73 -23.93
C MET A 58 9.64 10.63 -22.86
N SER A 59 10.58 10.62 -21.90
CA SER A 59 10.60 9.71 -20.75
C SER A 59 9.43 9.93 -19.76
N GLN A 60 8.87 11.14 -19.67
CA GLN A 60 7.72 11.43 -18.80
C GLN A 60 6.36 11.16 -19.49
N TRP A 61 6.34 10.91 -20.80
CA TRP A 61 5.10 10.72 -21.55
C TRP A 61 4.21 9.56 -21.04
N PRO A 62 4.73 8.38 -20.66
CA PRO A 62 3.90 7.32 -20.06
C PRO A 62 3.20 7.79 -18.79
N LEU A 63 3.97 8.35 -17.84
CA LEU A 63 3.47 8.87 -16.56
C LEU A 63 2.36 9.90 -16.77
N CYS A 64 2.62 10.93 -17.59
CA CYS A 64 1.64 11.99 -17.87
C CYS A 64 0.37 11.48 -18.58
N PHE A 65 0.50 10.51 -19.50
CA PHE A 65 -0.66 9.92 -20.19
C PHE A 65 -1.53 9.10 -19.23
N TRP A 66 -0.93 8.19 -18.45
CA TRP A 66 -1.69 7.32 -17.54
C TRP A 66 -2.30 8.09 -16.36
N SER A 67 -1.59 9.10 -15.81
CA SER A 67 -2.17 9.99 -14.80
C SER A 67 -3.31 10.84 -15.36
N GLY A 68 -3.17 11.32 -16.60
CA GLY A 68 -4.21 12.08 -17.31
C GLY A 68 -5.46 11.26 -17.60
N LEU A 69 -5.32 9.99 -17.95
CA LEU A 69 -6.43 9.06 -18.17
C LEU A 69 -7.18 8.74 -16.87
N LEU A 70 -6.48 8.39 -15.79
CA LEU A 70 -7.10 8.08 -14.49
C LEU A 70 -7.63 9.33 -13.75
N ALA A 71 -7.30 10.54 -14.21
CA ALA A 71 -7.92 11.78 -13.76
C ALA A 71 -9.35 11.98 -14.31
N ASP A 72 -9.82 11.17 -15.26
CA ASP A 72 -11.14 11.35 -15.85
C ASP A 72 -12.29 10.99 -14.88
N PRO A 73 -13.26 11.89 -14.63
CA PRO A 73 -14.40 11.63 -13.73
C PRO A 73 -15.34 10.49 -14.15
N ALA A 74 -15.27 9.97 -15.38
CA ALA A 74 -15.93 8.73 -15.77
C ALA A 74 -15.25 7.50 -15.13
N LEU A 75 -13.91 7.44 -15.17
CA LEU A 75 -13.16 6.32 -14.61
C LEU A 75 -13.13 6.30 -13.07
N GLN A 76 -13.35 7.45 -12.43
CA GLN A 76 -13.39 7.57 -10.96
C GLN A 76 -14.75 7.25 -10.34
N ARG A 77 -15.83 7.23 -11.13
CA ARG A 77 -17.18 6.88 -10.61
C ARG A 77 -17.24 5.38 -10.31
N ARG A 78 -17.76 5.02 -9.12
CA ARG A 78 -17.96 3.62 -8.71
C ARG A 78 -19.17 3.00 -9.41
N VAL A 79 -18.99 2.66 -10.68
CA VAL A 79 -19.91 1.81 -11.45
C VAL A 79 -19.56 0.34 -11.15
N ALA A 80 -20.58 -0.50 -11.00
CA ALA A 80 -20.40 -1.95 -10.95
C ALA A 80 -20.07 -2.44 -12.38
N VAL A 81 -18.99 -3.20 -12.54
CA VAL A 81 -18.51 -3.62 -13.87
C VAL A 81 -19.55 -4.52 -14.53
N ALA A 82 -20.12 -4.07 -15.65
CA ALA A 82 -21.11 -4.83 -16.41
C ALA A 82 -20.46 -5.83 -17.39
N ILE A 83 -19.13 -5.75 -17.57
CA ILE A 83 -18.35 -6.54 -18.52
C ILE A 83 -17.27 -7.31 -17.76
N PRO A 84 -17.55 -8.52 -17.23
CA PRO A 84 -16.51 -9.38 -16.69
C PRO A 84 -15.59 -9.88 -17.81
N LEU A 85 -14.28 -9.98 -17.53
CA LEU A 85 -13.29 -10.61 -18.43
C LEU A 85 -13.59 -12.09 -18.65
N ALA A 86 -13.94 -12.79 -17.56
CA ALA A 86 -14.26 -14.22 -17.51
C ALA A 86 -15.28 -14.47 -16.38
N ALA A 87 -15.84 -15.68 -16.30
CA ALA A 87 -16.77 -16.05 -15.21
C ALA A 87 -16.14 -16.02 -13.80
N SER A 88 -14.82 -15.94 -13.72
CA SER A 88 -14.00 -15.81 -12.50
C SER A 88 -13.41 -14.41 -12.30
N ASP A 89 -13.82 -13.40 -13.08
CA ASP A 89 -13.26 -12.05 -12.99
C ASP A 89 -13.80 -11.27 -11.77
N ARG A 90 -12.91 -11.03 -10.80
CA ARG A 90 -13.20 -10.29 -9.56
C ARG A 90 -12.79 -8.81 -9.62
N LEU A 91 -12.29 -8.29 -10.75
CA LEU A 91 -12.06 -6.84 -10.91
C LEU A 91 -13.35 -6.04 -10.66
N ALA A 92 -14.51 -6.62 -10.96
CA ALA A 92 -15.82 -6.07 -10.65
C ALA A 92 -16.05 -5.83 -9.13
N GLU A 93 -15.60 -6.76 -8.29
CA GLU A 93 -15.71 -6.70 -6.82
C GLU A 93 -14.76 -5.66 -6.21
N LEU A 94 -13.57 -5.49 -6.82
CA LEU A 94 -12.55 -4.54 -6.35
C LEU A 94 -13.05 -3.09 -6.34
N GLY A 95 -12.61 -2.35 -5.32
CA GLY A 95 -12.74 -0.90 -5.27
C GLY A 95 -11.92 -0.20 -6.36
N ASN A 96 -12.33 1.03 -6.72
CA ASN A 96 -11.78 1.79 -7.85
C ASN A 96 -10.23 1.93 -7.80
N GLY A 97 -9.65 2.21 -6.63
CA GLY A 97 -8.20 2.30 -6.43
C GLY A 97 -7.44 0.98 -6.63
N PRO A 98 -7.76 -0.10 -5.88
CA PRO A 98 -7.16 -1.42 -6.11
C PRO A 98 -7.33 -1.96 -7.54
N ARG A 99 -8.49 -1.72 -8.18
CA ARG A 99 -8.73 -2.04 -9.59
C ARG A 99 -7.76 -1.30 -10.50
N ALA A 100 -7.61 0.01 -10.32
CA ALA A 100 -6.65 0.81 -11.09
C ALA A 100 -5.19 0.34 -10.88
N ALA A 101 -4.81 -0.02 -9.64
CA ALA A 101 -3.47 -0.54 -9.35
C ALA A 101 -3.18 -1.84 -10.13
N VAL A 102 -4.11 -2.80 -10.14
CA VAL A 102 -3.97 -4.03 -10.93
C VAL A 102 -3.95 -3.74 -12.43
N LEU A 103 -4.84 -2.87 -12.93
CA LEU A 103 -4.90 -2.55 -14.36
C LEU A 103 -3.66 -1.78 -14.87
N LEU A 104 -3.03 -0.95 -14.05
CA LEU A 104 -1.75 -0.34 -14.41
C LEU A 104 -0.63 -1.39 -14.54
N ARG A 105 -0.65 -2.44 -13.71
CA ARG A 105 0.31 -3.55 -13.81
C ARG A 105 0.04 -4.47 -14.99
N LEU A 106 -1.23 -4.80 -15.25
CA LEU A 106 -1.63 -5.82 -16.25
C LEU A 106 -1.92 -5.27 -17.66
N ALA A 107 -2.59 -4.12 -17.76
CA ALA A 107 -3.01 -3.53 -19.03
C ALA A 107 -2.05 -2.43 -19.52
N ALA A 108 -1.67 -1.48 -18.65
CA ALA A 108 -0.66 -0.48 -19.01
C ALA A 108 0.75 -1.09 -19.09
N GLY A 109 1.06 -2.06 -18.21
CA GLY A 109 2.35 -2.77 -18.18
C GLY A 109 3.47 -2.02 -17.46
N LEU A 110 3.12 -1.12 -16.54
CA LEU A 110 4.07 -0.29 -15.80
C LEU A 110 4.83 -1.09 -14.72
N THR A 111 5.98 -0.56 -14.31
CA THR A 111 6.66 -0.96 -13.06
C THR A 111 5.87 -0.50 -11.82
N GLU A 112 6.21 -1.04 -10.65
CA GLU A 112 5.55 -0.66 -9.39
C GLU A 112 5.80 0.80 -9.01
N ASP A 113 7.00 1.32 -9.31
CA ASP A 113 7.36 2.72 -9.11
C ASP A 113 6.51 3.64 -9.98
N GLU A 114 6.57 3.47 -11.32
CA GLU A 114 5.74 4.23 -12.27
C GLU A 114 4.25 4.17 -11.94
N ALA A 115 3.72 2.98 -11.60
CA ALA A 115 2.31 2.82 -11.27
C ALA A 115 1.92 3.50 -9.94
N SER A 116 2.82 3.52 -8.95
CA SER A 116 2.61 4.26 -7.71
C SER A 116 2.62 5.78 -7.94
N GLN A 117 3.52 6.27 -8.80
CA GLN A 117 3.59 7.67 -9.23
C GLN A 117 2.33 8.10 -10.02
N VAL A 118 1.85 7.26 -10.95
CA VAL A 118 0.61 7.50 -11.71
C VAL A 118 -0.61 7.66 -10.79
N LEU A 119 -0.67 6.87 -9.71
CA LEU A 119 -1.76 6.92 -8.73
C LEU A 119 -1.56 7.97 -7.62
N GLY A 120 -0.40 8.62 -7.54
CA GLY A 120 -0.07 9.56 -6.47
C GLY A 120 0.04 8.92 -5.08
N VAL A 121 0.44 7.64 -5.01
CA VAL A 121 0.57 6.87 -3.76
C VAL A 121 2.02 6.44 -3.53
N THR A 122 2.37 6.07 -2.29
CA THR A 122 3.68 5.46 -2.01
C THR A 122 3.77 4.04 -2.59
N ILE A 123 4.98 3.58 -2.93
CA ILE A 123 5.19 2.21 -3.43
C ILE A 123 4.71 1.13 -2.42
N ALA A 124 4.79 1.40 -1.11
CA ALA A 124 4.22 0.54 -0.08
C ALA A 124 2.68 0.51 -0.11
N GLY A 125 2.04 1.67 -0.30
CA GLY A 125 0.59 1.76 -0.50
C GLY A 125 0.11 1.07 -1.79
N TYR A 126 0.91 1.15 -2.86
CA TYR A 126 0.67 0.45 -4.12
C TYR A 126 0.77 -1.08 -3.93
N ARG A 127 1.83 -1.58 -3.27
CA ARG A 127 1.98 -3.01 -2.94
C ARG A 127 0.84 -3.52 -2.07
N LEU A 128 0.39 -2.75 -1.07
CA LEU A 128 -0.77 -3.10 -0.25
C LEU A 128 -2.08 -3.12 -1.07
N ALA A 129 -2.23 -2.23 -2.06
CA ALA A 129 -3.38 -2.25 -2.97
C ALA A 129 -3.38 -3.48 -3.89
N LEU A 130 -2.21 -3.90 -4.39
CA LEU A 130 -2.06 -5.16 -5.13
C LEU A 130 -2.34 -6.38 -4.24
N ALA A 131 -1.72 -6.48 -3.05
CA ALA A 131 -1.92 -7.61 -2.13
C ALA A 131 -3.40 -7.80 -1.75
N ARG A 132 -4.14 -6.70 -1.53
CA ARG A 132 -5.59 -6.73 -1.29
C ARG A 132 -6.42 -7.11 -2.52
N ALA A 133 -5.90 -6.92 -3.72
CA ALA A 133 -6.56 -7.28 -4.97
C ALA A 133 -6.31 -8.73 -5.42
N VAL A 134 -5.34 -9.42 -4.81
CA VAL A 134 -5.06 -10.86 -5.00
C VAL A 134 -5.27 -11.63 -3.67
N ALA A 135 -6.07 -11.08 -2.75
CA ALA A 135 -6.48 -11.77 -1.53
C ALA A 135 -7.41 -12.95 -1.87
N GLU A 136 -7.39 -14.00 -1.04
CA GLU A 136 -7.66 -15.37 -1.47
C GLU A 136 -9.02 -15.63 -2.14
N ASP A 137 -8.97 -16.37 -3.25
CA ASP A 137 -10.09 -17.14 -3.75
C ASP A 137 -10.22 -18.44 -2.94
N GLY A 138 -11.37 -18.65 -2.28
CA GLY A 138 -11.73 -19.92 -1.62
C GLY A 138 -11.99 -21.08 -2.58
N THR A 139 -11.35 -21.10 -3.75
CA THR A 139 -11.50 -22.07 -4.84
C THR A 139 -10.41 -23.14 -4.85
N GLY A 140 -9.38 -23.02 -3.99
CA GLY A 140 -8.24 -23.95 -3.91
C GLY A 140 -7.21 -23.76 -5.03
N VAL A 141 -7.36 -22.74 -5.88
CA VAL A 141 -6.37 -22.34 -6.89
C VAL A 141 -5.22 -21.59 -6.22
N GLY A 142 -3.97 -21.95 -6.55
CA GLY A 142 -2.80 -21.22 -6.06
C GLY A 142 -2.80 -19.76 -6.54
N GLN A 143 -2.54 -18.81 -5.63
CA GLN A 143 -2.61 -17.35 -5.87
C GLN A 143 -1.87 -16.90 -7.15
N GLN A 144 -0.70 -17.50 -7.43
CA GLN A 144 0.11 -17.21 -8.62
C GLN A 144 -0.58 -17.63 -9.94
N GLU A 145 -1.38 -18.69 -9.94
CA GLU A 145 -2.16 -19.10 -11.12
C GLU A 145 -3.32 -18.16 -11.39
N ALA A 146 -4.02 -17.70 -10.34
CA ALA A 146 -5.10 -16.73 -10.47
C ALA A 146 -4.59 -15.42 -11.08
N TRP A 147 -3.45 -14.91 -10.57
CA TRP A 147 -2.76 -13.75 -11.14
C TRP A 147 -2.32 -13.98 -12.59
N GLN A 148 -1.81 -15.16 -12.93
CA GLN A 148 -1.40 -15.50 -14.29
C GLN A 148 -2.59 -15.54 -15.26
N ARG A 149 -3.72 -16.14 -14.88
CA ARG A 149 -4.94 -16.19 -15.70
C ARG A 149 -5.47 -14.79 -15.97
N LEU A 150 -5.61 -13.96 -14.94
CA LEU A 150 -6.05 -12.56 -15.08
C LEU A 150 -5.11 -11.75 -15.99
N ARG A 151 -3.79 -11.97 -15.88
CA ARG A 151 -2.80 -11.37 -16.79
C ARG A 151 -3.02 -11.78 -18.24
N ASP A 152 -3.20 -13.06 -18.51
CA ASP A 152 -3.37 -13.59 -19.86
C ASP A 152 -4.72 -13.18 -20.49
N GLU A 153 -5.79 -13.10 -19.70
CA GLU A 153 -7.11 -12.59 -20.10
C GLU A 153 -7.06 -11.11 -20.50
N VAL A 154 -6.50 -10.24 -19.66
CA VAL A 154 -6.31 -8.81 -19.96
C VAL A 154 -5.45 -8.63 -21.22
N GLN A 155 -4.36 -9.38 -21.34
CA GLN A 155 -3.50 -9.35 -22.53
C GLN A 155 -4.19 -9.91 -23.78
N MET A 156 -5.10 -10.89 -23.63
CA MET A 156 -5.94 -11.36 -24.74
C MET A 156 -6.95 -10.29 -25.17
N ARG A 157 -7.59 -9.59 -24.22
CA ARG A 157 -8.51 -8.47 -24.51
C ARG A 157 -7.83 -7.33 -25.28
N ILE A 158 -6.57 -7.03 -24.96
CA ILE A 158 -5.74 -6.02 -25.68
C ILE A 158 -5.40 -6.46 -27.11
N ARG A 159 -5.11 -7.76 -27.32
CA ARG A 159 -4.86 -8.32 -28.66
C ARG A 159 -6.14 -8.34 -29.51
N LEU A 160 -7.26 -8.77 -28.93
CA LEU A 160 -8.55 -8.98 -29.60
C LEU A 160 -9.49 -7.76 -29.55
N LEU A 161 -8.97 -6.54 -29.30
CA LEU A 161 -9.77 -5.31 -29.30
C LEU A 161 -10.55 -5.16 -30.62
N PRO A 162 -11.89 -4.95 -30.61
CA PRO A 162 -12.71 -5.01 -31.83
C PRO A 162 -12.24 -4.05 -32.93
N PRO A 163 -12.10 -4.51 -34.20
CA PRO A 163 -11.72 -3.67 -35.33
C PRO A 163 -12.46 -2.32 -35.48
N PRO A 164 -13.81 -2.22 -35.27
CA PRO A 164 -14.47 -0.91 -35.36
C PRO A 164 -14.06 0.07 -34.25
N ARG A 165 -13.81 -0.40 -33.01
CA ARG A 165 -13.29 0.44 -31.91
C ARG A 165 -11.84 0.86 -32.18
N MET A 166 -11.00 -0.09 -32.63
CA MET A 166 -9.65 0.22 -33.09
C MET A 166 -9.63 1.29 -34.20
N SER A 167 -10.55 1.21 -35.15
CA SER A 167 -10.70 2.18 -36.24
C SER A 167 -11.22 3.54 -35.78
N HIS A 168 -12.03 3.58 -34.71
CA HIS A 168 -12.48 4.83 -34.09
C HIS A 168 -11.35 5.53 -33.34
N LEU A 169 -10.62 4.81 -32.48
CA LEU A 169 -9.47 5.32 -31.74
C LEU A 169 -8.37 5.79 -32.70
N ALA A 170 -8.13 5.06 -33.80
CA ALA A 170 -7.16 5.46 -34.81
C ALA A 170 -7.51 6.80 -35.50
N ARG A 171 -8.81 7.14 -35.66
CA ARG A 171 -9.26 8.45 -36.15
C ARG A 171 -9.08 9.54 -35.09
N VAL A 172 -9.51 9.27 -33.86
CA VAL A 172 -9.39 10.20 -32.71
C VAL A 172 -7.93 10.56 -32.43
N ARG A 173 -7.01 9.59 -32.56
CA ARG A 173 -5.57 9.85 -32.48
C ARG A 173 -5.08 10.80 -33.58
N GLU A 174 -5.61 10.71 -34.80
CA GLU A 174 -5.19 11.56 -35.91
C GLU A 174 -5.69 13.00 -35.73
N SER A 175 -6.98 13.20 -35.43
CA SER A 175 -7.53 14.52 -35.09
C SER A 175 -6.82 15.11 -33.86
N ALA A 176 -6.50 14.28 -32.85
CA ALA A 176 -5.71 14.71 -31.70
C ALA A 176 -4.27 15.11 -32.06
N LEU A 177 -3.61 14.44 -33.02
CA LEU A 177 -2.27 14.85 -33.48
C LEU A 177 -2.31 16.21 -34.19
N HIS A 178 -3.32 16.44 -35.02
CA HIS A 178 -3.61 17.71 -35.69
C HIS A 178 -4.19 18.79 -34.75
N GLY A 179 -4.56 18.46 -33.51
CA GLY A 179 -5.14 19.41 -32.54
C GLY A 179 -6.62 19.71 -32.73
N GLU A 180 -7.28 19.05 -33.68
CA GLU A 180 -8.71 19.18 -34.01
C GLU A 180 -9.60 18.60 -32.89
N ARG A 181 -9.87 19.39 -31.84
CA ARG A 181 -10.85 19.01 -30.80
C ARG A 181 -12.28 19.03 -31.37
N PRO A 182 -13.12 18.02 -31.05
CA PRO A 182 -14.54 18.06 -31.35
C PRO A 182 -15.22 19.27 -30.69
N ALA A 183 -16.09 19.95 -31.45
CA ALA A 183 -16.86 21.09 -30.99
C ALA A 183 -17.96 20.68 -30.00
N GLY A 184 -17.57 20.41 -28.75
CA GLY A 184 -18.49 20.01 -27.67
C GLY A 184 -17.81 19.46 -26.42
N THR A 185 -16.57 18.98 -26.50
CA THR A 185 -15.84 18.48 -25.33
C THR A 185 -15.54 19.63 -24.35
N PRO A 186 -16.09 19.62 -23.10
CA PRO A 186 -15.75 20.64 -22.13
C PRO A 186 -14.27 20.53 -21.77
N ALA A 187 -13.53 21.65 -21.84
CA ALA A 187 -12.14 21.66 -21.42
C ALA A 187 -12.05 21.34 -19.92
N ALA A 188 -11.28 20.30 -19.58
CA ALA A 188 -10.93 20.03 -18.19
C ALA A 188 -10.28 21.29 -17.58
N PRO A 189 -10.69 21.72 -16.37
CA PRO A 189 -10.26 22.99 -15.81
C PRO A 189 -8.77 22.95 -15.49
N GLN A 190 -7.96 23.60 -16.33
CA GLN A 190 -6.55 23.81 -16.05
C GLN A 190 -6.42 24.65 -14.78
N ALA A 191 -5.63 24.17 -13.81
CA ALA A 191 -5.43 24.81 -12.52
C ALA A 191 -4.54 26.07 -12.64
N ALA A 192 -5.06 27.12 -13.26
CA ALA A 192 -4.41 28.41 -13.41
C ALA A 192 -4.58 29.26 -12.13
N SER A 193 -3.63 29.16 -11.22
CA SER A 193 -3.51 30.07 -10.08
C SER A 193 -3.13 31.48 -10.55
N GLY A 194 -4.05 32.45 -10.53
CA GLY A 194 -3.70 33.85 -10.84
C GLY A 194 -4.85 34.84 -11.04
N ALA A 195 -4.98 35.77 -10.09
CA ALA A 195 -5.48 37.15 -10.21
C ALA A 195 -6.53 37.53 -11.31
N ALA A 196 -7.77 37.73 -10.83
CA ALA A 196 -8.70 38.83 -11.15
C ALA A 196 -8.48 39.71 -12.41
N GLY A 197 -9.47 39.70 -13.32
CA GLY A 197 -9.66 40.76 -14.33
C GLY A 197 -10.74 40.42 -15.37
N GLY A 198 -11.84 41.18 -15.40
CA GLY A 198 -12.86 41.13 -16.47
C GLY A 198 -13.47 42.51 -16.71
N PRO A 199 -14.59 42.66 -17.43
CA PRO A 199 -15.33 41.67 -18.22
C PRO A 199 -15.65 42.11 -19.67
N LEU A 200 -16.06 41.17 -20.54
CA LEU A 200 -16.76 41.49 -21.80
C LEU A 200 -18.26 41.17 -21.71
N ARG A 201 -19.09 41.90 -22.47
CA ARG A 201 -20.57 41.89 -22.38
C ARG A 201 -21.25 41.40 -23.67
N ALA A 202 -22.36 40.67 -23.49
CA ALA A 202 -23.41 40.34 -24.50
C ALA A 202 -22.96 39.43 -25.67
N ARG A 203 -23.80 38.62 -26.35
CA ARG A 203 -25.25 38.25 -26.35
C ARG A 203 -25.34 36.94 -27.19
N ARG A 204 -26.24 35.94 -27.05
CA ARG A 204 -27.50 35.61 -26.34
C ARG A 204 -27.41 34.10 -25.91
N GLY A 205 -28.30 33.47 -25.15
CA GLY A 205 -29.42 33.97 -24.31
C GLY A 205 -30.52 32.91 -24.10
N ALA A 206 -30.76 32.51 -22.85
CA ALA A 206 -31.92 31.72 -22.39
C ALA A 206 -32.20 32.00 -20.90
N GLU A 207 -33.49 32.06 -20.53
CA GLU A 207 -34.13 32.05 -19.18
C GLU A 207 -33.33 32.53 -17.93
N PRO A 208 -33.72 33.64 -17.27
CA PRO A 208 -33.10 34.10 -16.03
C PRO A 208 -33.67 33.40 -14.79
N SER A 209 -33.08 32.26 -14.40
CA SER A 209 -33.26 31.71 -13.04
C SER A 209 -32.93 32.77 -11.98
N ARG A 210 -33.90 33.09 -11.13
CA ARG A 210 -33.79 34.16 -10.12
C ARG A 210 -32.55 33.93 -9.25
N PRO A 211 -31.56 34.85 -9.23
CA PRO A 211 -30.29 34.59 -8.56
C PRO A 211 -30.50 34.37 -7.07
N HIS A 212 -29.92 33.28 -6.56
CA HIS A 212 -30.15 32.81 -5.19
C HIS A 212 -29.44 33.70 -4.14
N VAL A 213 -29.85 34.96 -3.98
CA VAL A 213 -29.33 35.87 -2.95
C VAL A 213 -29.54 35.28 -1.55
N GLY A 214 -30.65 34.57 -1.34
CA GLY A 214 -30.88 33.77 -0.14
C GLY A 214 -29.83 32.66 0.06
N LEU A 215 -29.65 31.76 -0.92
CA LEU A 215 -28.67 30.67 -0.82
C LEU A 215 -27.23 31.19 -0.74
N ARG A 216 -26.90 32.30 -1.40
CA ARG A 216 -25.58 32.92 -1.32
C ARG A 216 -25.33 33.56 0.05
N ARG A 217 -26.34 34.17 0.68
CA ARG A 217 -26.27 34.60 2.09
C ARG A 217 -26.17 33.41 3.05
N LEU A 218 -26.89 32.32 2.78
CA LEU A 218 -26.86 31.09 3.57
C LEU A 218 -25.49 30.39 3.46
N LEU A 219 -24.89 30.32 2.26
CA LEU A 219 -23.53 29.85 2.03
C LEU A 219 -22.48 30.74 2.71
N TRP A 220 -22.65 32.07 2.71
CA TRP A 220 -21.77 32.96 3.47
C TRP A 220 -21.93 32.79 4.98
N ALA A 221 -23.16 32.62 5.48
CA ALA A 221 -23.41 32.32 6.89
C ALA A 221 -22.83 30.96 7.30
N LEU A 222 -22.96 29.94 6.46
CA LEU A 222 -22.36 28.62 6.65
C LEU A 222 -20.83 28.69 6.61
N LEU A 223 -20.24 29.44 5.66
CA LEU A 223 -18.80 29.63 5.57
C LEU A 223 -18.25 30.36 6.79
N VAL A 224 -18.92 31.44 7.24
CA VAL A 224 -18.57 32.14 8.49
C VAL A 224 -18.71 31.20 9.69
N LEU A 225 -19.78 30.41 9.78
CA LEU A 225 -19.98 29.42 10.85
C LEU A 225 -18.87 28.35 10.85
N CYS A 226 -18.47 27.83 9.68
CA CYS A 226 -17.37 26.89 9.55
C CYS A 226 -16.01 27.52 9.93
N ILE A 227 -15.75 28.77 9.54
CA ILE A 227 -14.54 29.51 9.93
C ILE A 227 -14.53 29.78 11.44
N LEU A 228 -15.68 30.09 12.05
CA LEU A 228 -15.81 30.34 13.49
C LEU A 228 -15.65 29.05 14.30
N ALA A 229 -16.21 27.93 13.82
CA ALA A 229 -15.99 26.60 14.41
C ALA A 229 -14.52 26.13 14.25
N PHE A 230 -13.89 26.40 13.10
CA PHE A 230 -12.47 26.10 12.88
C PHE A 230 -11.57 26.96 13.77
N GLY A 231 -11.86 28.27 13.91
CA GLY A 231 -11.18 29.15 14.86
C GLY A 231 -11.33 28.71 16.32
N ALA A 232 -12.56 28.30 16.71
CA ALA A 232 -12.81 27.70 18.02
C ALA A 232 -11.98 26.42 18.24
N THR A 233 -11.71 25.64 17.19
CA THR A 233 -10.86 24.43 17.28
C THR A 233 -9.40 24.76 17.68
N PHE A 234 -8.92 25.98 17.42
CA PHE A 234 -7.58 26.45 17.82
C PHE A 234 -7.55 27.25 19.13
N TRP A 235 -8.70 27.69 19.65
CA TRP A 235 -8.81 28.44 20.92
C TRP A 235 -9.27 27.58 22.11
N TRP A 236 -9.27 26.25 22.00
CA TRP A 236 -9.84 25.35 23.02
C TRP A 236 -8.80 24.53 23.83
N PRO A 237 -8.32 25.06 24.97
CA PRO A 237 -7.72 24.28 26.04
C PRO A 237 -8.57 24.33 27.33
N PHE A 238 -9.90 24.38 27.22
CA PHE A 238 -10.81 24.32 28.38
C PHE A 238 -11.29 22.87 28.62
N PRO A 239 -10.88 22.21 29.72
CA PRO A 239 -11.33 20.87 30.04
C PRO A 239 -12.79 20.88 30.53
N GLY A 240 -13.61 19.94 30.05
CA GLY A 240 -14.92 19.62 30.64
C GLY A 240 -16.17 20.06 29.88
N PHE A 241 -16.07 20.59 28.65
CA PHE A 241 -17.25 20.93 27.85
C PHE A 241 -17.22 20.27 26.46
N ASP A 242 -17.84 19.09 26.34
CA ASP A 242 -18.00 18.35 25.07
C ASP A 242 -19.49 17.97 24.86
N PRO A 243 -20.25 18.78 24.11
CA PRO A 243 -21.70 18.60 23.95
C PRO A 243 -22.09 17.54 22.90
N LEU A 244 -21.13 16.94 22.17
CA LEU A 244 -21.40 15.98 21.08
C LEU A 244 -20.46 14.76 21.03
N GLY A 245 -19.41 14.68 21.86
CA GLY A 245 -18.54 13.52 22.02
C GLY A 245 -17.59 13.24 20.85
N LEU A 246 -17.55 14.13 19.85
CA LEU A 246 -16.85 13.95 18.57
C LEU A 246 -15.38 14.45 18.58
N SER A 247 -14.81 14.66 19.77
CA SER A 247 -13.39 14.96 19.93
C SER A 247 -12.50 13.81 19.40
N LYS A 248 -11.59 14.12 18.48
CA LYS A 248 -10.63 13.16 17.90
C LYS A 248 -9.56 12.75 18.92
N GLY A 249 -9.98 11.88 19.85
CA GLY A 249 -9.16 11.34 20.94
C GLY A 249 -9.96 10.64 22.04
N SER A 250 -11.30 10.77 22.07
CA SER A 250 -12.15 10.21 23.12
C SER A 250 -12.26 8.67 23.11
N TRP A 251 -12.28 8.03 21.93
CA TRP A 251 -12.46 6.57 21.81
C TRP A 251 -11.32 5.74 22.44
N ALA A 252 -10.17 6.35 22.71
CA ALA A 252 -9.04 5.73 23.40
C ALA A 252 -8.89 6.15 24.88
N ARG A 253 -9.82 6.97 25.43
CA ARG A 253 -9.64 7.57 26.78
C ARG A 253 -10.92 7.80 27.60
N SER A 254 -12.06 7.29 27.17
CA SER A 254 -13.35 7.39 27.89
C SER A 254 -13.85 6.08 28.50
N ALA A 255 -12.96 5.12 28.73
CA ALA A 255 -13.16 4.03 29.70
C ALA A 255 -12.39 4.37 30.99
N PRO A 256 -12.99 4.21 32.20
CA PRO A 256 -12.39 4.68 33.44
C PRO A 256 -11.16 3.86 33.83
N GLY A 257 -9.98 4.48 33.77
CA GLY A 257 -8.69 3.89 34.18
C GLY A 257 -7.55 4.10 33.18
N ILE A 258 -7.83 4.44 31.91
CA ILE A 258 -6.81 4.49 30.85
C ILE A 258 -5.96 5.77 30.96
N GLY A 259 -4.84 5.63 31.66
CA GLY A 259 -3.80 6.63 31.91
C GLY A 259 -2.70 6.07 32.83
N GLU A 260 -3.09 5.14 33.70
CA GLU A 260 -2.22 4.21 34.42
C GLU A 260 -2.10 2.91 33.60
N VAL A 261 -0.88 2.41 33.34
CA VAL A 261 -0.69 1.13 32.66
C VAL A 261 -0.93 0.01 33.65
N ARG A 262 -2.15 -0.54 33.65
CA ARG A 262 -2.48 -1.72 34.44
C ARG A 262 -1.90 -2.97 33.78
N VAL A 263 -0.73 -3.38 34.27
CA VAL A 263 -0.19 -4.72 34.04
C VAL A 263 -1.01 -5.68 34.91
N GLU A 264 -2.09 -6.19 34.34
CA GLU A 264 -2.79 -7.35 34.91
C GLU A 264 -2.00 -8.61 34.52
N PRO A 265 -1.59 -9.46 35.48
CA PRO A 265 -0.88 -10.68 35.14
C PRO A 265 -1.84 -11.60 34.37
N LEU A 266 -1.43 -11.97 33.15
CA LEU A 266 -2.07 -13.06 32.42
C LEU A 266 -2.13 -14.29 33.32
N GLY A 267 -3.27 -14.98 33.31
CA GLY A 267 -3.41 -16.24 34.04
C GLY A 267 -2.34 -17.24 33.60
N ALA A 268 -1.99 -18.18 34.49
CA ALA A 268 -0.99 -19.21 34.18
C ALA A 268 -1.33 -19.85 32.82
N PRO A 269 -0.35 -19.95 31.89
CA PRO A 269 -0.64 -20.25 30.49
C PRO A 269 -1.35 -21.60 30.37
N GLU A 270 -2.61 -21.55 29.96
CA GLU A 270 -3.41 -22.75 29.75
C GLU A 270 -2.82 -23.52 28.57
N ALA A 271 -2.32 -24.73 28.85
CA ALA A 271 -1.65 -25.54 27.84
C ALA A 271 -2.59 -25.79 26.66
N ALA A 272 -2.07 -25.58 25.44
CA ALA A 272 -2.84 -25.80 24.22
C ALA A 272 -3.47 -27.20 24.24
N ALA A 273 -4.74 -27.30 23.82
CA ALA A 273 -5.57 -28.51 23.99
C ALA A 273 -5.09 -29.70 23.14
N SER A 274 -4.03 -30.36 23.63
CA SER A 274 -3.46 -31.56 23.05
C SER A 274 -4.35 -32.77 23.32
N ASN A 275 -4.63 -33.55 22.28
CA ASN A 275 -5.25 -34.87 22.39
C ASN A 275 -4.23 -35.98 22.75
N TYR A 276 -2.96 -35.62 22.91
CA TYR A 276 -1.83 -36.51 23.21
C TYR A 276 -1.22 -36.15 24.57
N ASP A 277 -0.69 -37.15 25.29
CA ASP A 277 0.09 -36.91 26.51
C ASP A 277 1.38 -36.13 26.20
N ALA A 278 2.02 -35.58 27.22
CA ALA A 278 3.18 -34.69 27.05
C ALA A 278 4.41 -35.36 26.39
N ALA A 279 4.63 -36.66 26.60
CA ALA A 279 5.75 -37.37 25.98
C ALA A 279 5.45 -37.68 24.50
N THR A 280 4.23 -38.14 24.21
CA THR A 280 3.76 -38.36 22.83
C THR A 280 3.69 -37.06 22.03
N ALA A 281 3.25 -35.95 22.64
CA ALA A 281 3.20 -34.64 22.01
C ALA A 281 4.61 -34.10 21.68
N LEU A 282 5.58 -34.33 22.55
CA LEU A 282 6.99 -33.95 22.32
C LEU A 282 7.62 -34.80 21.21
N LEU A 283 7.39 -36.13 21.20
CA LEU A 283 7.86 -37.04 20.14
C LEU A 283 7.21 -36.80 18.77
N LEU A 284 6.06 -36.12 18.73
CA LEU A 284 5.35 -35.72 17.51
C LEU A 284 5.58 -34.24 17.15
N HIS A 285 6.43 -33.52 17.89
CA HIS A 285 6.72 -32.12 17.61
C HIS A 285 7.54 -32.00 16.31
N PRO A 286 7.20 -31.08 15.38
CA PRO A 286 7.96 -30.91 14.13
C PRO A 286 9.46 -30.66 14.36
N ASP A 287 9.77 -29.90 15.41
CA ASP A 287 11.14 -29.54 15.81
C ASP A 287 11.72 -30.48 16.89
N PHE A 288 11.24 -31.72 17.00
CA PHE A 288 11.68 -32.67 18.04
C PHE A 288 13.21 -32.83 18.12
N ASP A 289 13.90 -32.96 16.98
CA ASP A 289 15.37 -33.13 16.95
C ASP A 289 16.09 -31.91 17.56
N LEU A 290 15.53 -30.71 17.46
CA LEU A 290 16.07 -29.47 18.03
C LEU A 290 15.70 -29.31 19.51
N LEU A 291 14.55 -29.84 19.95
CA LEU A 291 14.15 -29.86 21.37
C LEU A 291 14.80 -31.01 22.16
N ALA A 292 15.30 -32.04 21.48
CA ALA A 292 16.01 -33.17 22.08
C ALA A 292 17.51 -32.87 22.34
N ASP A 293 18.10 -31.93 21.60
CA ASP A 293 19.43 -31.38 21.88
C ASP A 293 19.35 -30.31 22.98
N PRO A 294 20.12 -30.41 24.08
CA PRO A 294 20.17 -29.37 25.09
C PRO A 294 20.60 -27.99 24.56
N GLN A 295 21.41 -27.89 23.50
CA GLN A 295 21.76 -26.59 22.92
C GLN A 295 20.63 -26.02 22.06
N GLY A 296 20.01 -26.84 21.20
CA GLY A 296 18.81 -26.48 20.44
C GLY A 296 17.63 -26.04 21.33
N ALA A 297 17.43 -26.67 22.49
CA ALA A 297 16.39 -26.29 23.45
C ALA A 297 16.58 -24.88 24.05
N GLU A 298 17.82 -24.44 24.28
CA GLU A 298 18.12 -23.06 24.69
C GLU A 298 17.81 -22.06 23.56
N VAL A 299 18.14 -22.41 22.30
CA VAL A 299 17.81 -21.57 21.13
C VAL A 299 16.29 -21.47 20.92
N ALA A 300 15.55 -22.56 21.06
CA ALA A 300 14.08 -22.57 21.00
C ALA A 300 13.46 -21.64 22.05
N THR A 301 14.02 -21.64 23.26
CA THR A 301 13.57 -20.75 24.35
C THR A 301 13.86 -19.27 24.07
N GLY A 302 14.92 -18.97 23.31
CA GLY A 302 15.26 -17.61 22.86
C GLY A 302 14.61 -17.17 21.54
N MET A 303 13.81 -18.02 20.88
CA MET A 303 13.40 -17.85 19.48
C MET A 303 12.66 -16.52 19.22
N ASP A 304 11.79 -16.08 20.13
CA ASP A 304 11.10 -14.79 20.04
C ASP A 304 12.09 -13.61 19.98
N PHE A 305 13.13 -13.63 20.82
CA PHE A 305 14.15 -12.59 20.86
C PHE A 305 15.02 -12.59 19.60
N TYR A 306 15.42 -13.76 19.09
CA TYR A 306 16.16 -13.86 17.83
C TYR A 306 15.31 -13.42 16.63
N SER A 307 14.01 -13.72 16.62
CA SER A 307 13.10 -13.26 15.56
C SER A 307 12.97 -11.73 15.53
N TRP A 308 12.96 -11.08 16.69
CA TRP A 308 12.95 -9.63 16.82
C TRP A 308 14.29 -9.00 16.41
N LEU A 309 15.42 -9.60 16.81
CA LEU A 309 16.77 -9.13 16.48
C LEU A 309 17.00 -9.10 14.95
N VAL A 310 16.57 -10.14 14.24
CA VAL A 310 16.62 -10.20 12.77
C VAL A 310 15.66 -9.20 12.12
N ALA A 311 14.49 -8.95 12.73
CA ALA A 311 13.52 -7.97 12.24
C ALA A 311 13.96 -6.51 12.41
N ASP A 312 14.80 -6.20 13.41
CA ASP A 312 15.41 -4.88 13.63
C ASP A 312 16.62 -4.63 12.70
N GLY A 313 17.06 -5.65 11.95
CA GLY A 313 18.13 -5.53 10.95
C GLY A 313 19.54 -5.67 11.50
N ALA A 314 19.71 -6.23 12.70
CA ALA A 314 20.98 -6.79 13.11
C ALA A 314 21.20 -8.14 12.40
N ASP A 315 22.41 -8.35 11.87
CA ASP A 315 22.79 -9.67 11.32
C ASP A 315 22.61 -10.75 12.39
N ALA A 316 22.04 -11.89 12.01
CA ALA A 316 21.86 -13.01 12.91
C ALA A 316 23.22 -13.49 13.46
N PRO A 317 23.35 -13.74 14.78
CA PRO A 317 24.59 -14.26 15.34
C PRO A 317 24.92 -15.61 14.71
N ASP A 318 26.17 -15.78 14.26
CA ASP A 318 26.61 -16.95 13.50
C ASP A 318 26.47 -18.24 14.31
N ALA A 319 25.83 -19.26 13.72
CA ALA A 319 25.39 -20.48 14.37
C ALA A 319 26.53 -21.48 14.67
N MET A 320 27.75 -20.98 14.84
CA MET A 320 28.98 -21.76 14.98
C MET A 320 30.01 -21.16 15.95
N LEU A 321 29.64 -20.17 16.77
CA LEU A 321 30.53 -19.66 17.83
C LEU A 321 30.61 -20.65 19.02
N PRO A 322 31.81 -21.16 19.36
CA PRO A 322 31.99 -22.04 20.52
C PRO A 322 31.90 -21.28 21.86
N PRO A 323 31.77 -21.97 23.01
CA PRO A 323 31.44 -21.34 24.28
C PRO A 323 32.46 -20.29 24.75
N LEU A 324 31.95 -19.16 25.25
CA LEU A 324 32.74 -18.19 26.02
C LEU A 324 33.06 -18.76 27.40
N GLU A 325 34.25 -19.34 27.51
CA GLU A 325 35.01 -19.70 28.72
C GLU A 325 34.19 -20.14 29.94
N SER A 326 33.97 -21.45 30.04
CA SER A 326 33.71 -22.11 31.33
C SER A 326 34.88 -21.85 32.28
N GLY A 327 34.69 -20.92 33.23
CA GLY A 327 35.66 -20.54 34.26
C GLY A 327 35.91 -21.63 35.33
N SER A 328 36.26 -22.84 34.91
CA SER A 328 36.72 -23.92 35.78
C SER A 328 38.10 -23.56 36.35
N GLY A 329 38.19 -23.46 37.66
CA GLY A 329 39.42 -23.10 38.34
C GLY A 329 40.53 -24.14 38.18
N SER A 330 41.77 -23.68 38.03
CA SER A 330 42.98 -24.46 38.29
C SER A 330 43.99 -23.60 39.04
N GLY A 331 43.62 -23.22 40.26
CA GLY A 331 44.52 -22.75 41.30
C GLY A 331 44.51 -23.80 42.40
N ALA A 332 45.58 -24.59 42.49
CA ALA A 332 45.73 -25.58 43.55
C ALA A 332 46.30 -24.92 44.80
N ASP A 333 45.68 -25.17 45.95
CA ASP A 333 46.35 -25.13 47.26
C ASP A 333 45.59 -26.01 48.27
N ASP A 334 46.27 -26.43 49.34
CA ASP A 334 45.91 -27.57 50.17
C ASP A 334 44.60 -27.46 51.00
N PRO A 335 43.86 -28.57 51.19
CA PRO A 335 43.06 -28.78 52.39
C PRO A 335 43.97 -29.21 53.57
N PRO A 336 43.91 -28.56 54.74
CA PRO A 336 44.75 -28.93 55.88
C PRO A 336 44.30 -30.29 56.47
N ALA A 337 45.07 -31.34 56.18
CA ALA A 337 44.86 -32.68 56.73
C ALA A 337 45.53 -32.81 58.10
N ASP A 338 44.73 -32.67 59.16
CA ASP A 338 45.21 -32.75 60.54
C ASP A 338 45.57 -34.20 60.95
N THR A 339 46.85 -34.39 61.30
CA THR A 339 47.42 -35.39 62.24
C THR A 339 46.84 -36.83 62.26
N PRO A 340 47.59 -37.85 61.76
CA PRO A 340 47.19 -39.26 61.90
C PRO A 340 47.55 -39.86 63.28
N PRO A 341 46.65 -40.63 63.94
CA PRO A 341 46.98 -41.38 65.15
C PRO A 341 47.61 -42.74 64.83
N GLY A 342 48.86 -42.95 65.24
CA GLY A 342 49.47 -44.28 65.34
C GLY A 342 49.09 -44.99 66.66
N PRO A 343 49.24 -46.33 66.75
CA PRO A 343 48.96 -47.11 67.96
C PRO A 343 50.03 -46.95 69.06
N ILE A 344 49.78 -47.63 70.19
CA ILE A 344 50.34 -47.37 71.53
C ILE A 344 51.60 -48.24 71.84
N ASP A 345 52.47 -47.70 72.72
CA ASP A 345 53.63 -48.34 73.40
C ASP A 345 54.79 -48.83 72.48
N ASP A 346 56.06 -48.84 72.90
CA ASP A 346 56.61 -49.17 74.23
C ASP A 346 57.66 -48.17 74.80
N THR A 347 57.88 -48.27 76.11
CA THR A 347 58.93 -47.54 76.86
C THR A 347 60.19 -48.37 77.11
N VAL A 348 61.36 -47.71 77.27
CA VAL A 348 62.70 -48.14 77.78
C VAL A 348 63.79 -47.38 76.98
N HIS A 349 64.83 -46.76 77.54
CA HIS A 349 65.37 -46.67 78.91
C HIS A 349 66.02 -45.27 79.12
N ASP A 350 66.26 -44.90 80.39
CA ASP A 350 67.42 -44.21 81.02
C ASP A 350 68.42 -43.41 80.13
N ASP A 351 68.98 -42.28 80.57
CA ASP A 351 69.66 -42.09 81.86
C ASP A 351 69.76 -40.62 82.34
N ALA A 352 70.17 -40.45 83.61
CA ALA A 352 70.57 -39.27 84.42
C ALA A 352 70.65 -37.86 83.77
N THR A 353 70.29 -36.77 84.46
CA THR A 353 70.84 -36.35 85.78
C THR A 353 70.02 -35.26 86.51
N LEU A 354 70.18 -35.23 87.85
CA LEU A 354 69.92 -34.14 88.81
C LEU A 354 68.44 -33.76 89.10
#